data_AF-A0A453DZY6-F1
#
_entry.id   AF-A0A453DZY6-F1
#
_cell.length_a   1.000
_cell.length_b   1.000
_cell.length_c   1.000
_cell.angle_alpha   90.00
_cell.angle_beta   90.00
_cell.angle_gamma   90.00
#
_symmetry.space_group_name_H-M   'P 1'
#
loop_
_entity.id
_entity.type
_entity.pdbx_description
1 polymer ?
#
loop_
_entity_poly.entity_id
_entity_poly.type
_entity_poly.pdbx_seq_one_letter_code
_entity_poly.pdbx_strand_id
1 'polypeptide(L)'
;EVPLLSQLPIFRAALLMAMATAATEEDRTRLCDLPEACVAHVIALTSPRDACRCAAVSPCFRDAAESDVVWARFLPPDYRAILQLHQAPARRLPLSRSGS
;
A
#
# COMPACT_ATOMS: atom_id res chain seq x y z
N GLU A 1 11.76 -46.04 24.77
CA GLU A 1 10.62 -46.26 25.68
C GLU A 1 9.58 -45.14 25.61
N VAL A 2 8.95 -44.89 24.44
CA VAL A 2 7.61 -44.25 24.39
C VAL A 2 6.76 -44.79 23.20
N PRO A 3 6.54 -46.11 23.00
CA PRO A 3 5.76 -46.59 21.85
C PRO A 3 4.26 -46.85 22.18
N LEU A 4 3.84 -46.63 23.43
CA LEU A 4 2.48 -46.97 23.90
C LEU A 4 1.59 -45.75 24.16
N LEU A 5 2.14 -44.56 24.38
CA LEU A 5 1.35 -43.33 24.58
C LEU A 5 0.82 -42.73 23.27
N SER A 6 1.46 -42.99 22.13
CA SER A 6 1.00 -42.55 20.81
C SER A 6 -0.23 -43.29 20.28
N GLN A 7 -0.62 -44.41 20.91
CA GLN A 7 -1.75 -45.25 20.49
C GLN A 7 -3.06 -44.95 21.22
N LEU A 8 -3.03 -44.14 22.28
CA LEU A 8 -4.28 -43.74 22.93
C LEU A 8 -5.10 -42.85 21.99
N PRO A 9 -6.43 -43.06 21.90
CA PRO A 9 -7.30 -42.29 21.01
C PRO A 9 -7.23 -40.79 21.31
N ILE A 10 -6.95 -40.42 22.57
CA ILE A 10 -6.78 -39.05 23.03
C ILE A 10 -5.51 -38.41 22.46
N PHE A 11 -4.39 -39.13 22.44
CA PHE A 11 -3.14 -38.60 21.87
C PHE A 11 -3.22 -38.50 20.36
N ARG A 12 -3.88 -39.46 19.69
CA ARG A 12 -4.12 -39.41 18.26
C ARG A 12 -5.10 -38.29 17.88
N ALA A 13 -6.13 -38.05 18.69
CA ALA A 13 -7.04 -36.92 18.50
C ALA A 13 -6.34 -35.58 18.80
N ALA A 14 -5.54 -35.49 19.86
CA ALA A 14 -4.76 -34.30 20.20
C ALA A 14 -3.68 -34.02 19.14
N LEU A 15 -3.04 -35.06 18.59
CA LEU A 15 -2.10 -34.94 17.49
C LEU A 15 -2.82 -34.59 16.18
N LEU A 16 -3.97 -35.18 15.86
CA LEU A 16 -4.80 -34.78 14.71
C LEU A 16 -5.30 -33.36 14.85
N MET A 17 -5.67 -32.92 16.05
CA MET A 17 -6.12 -31.55 16.33
C MET A 17 -4.93 -30.58 16.30
N ALA A 18 -3.75 -30.96 16.82
CA ALA A 18 -2.51 -30.19 16.73
C ALA A 18 -2.00 -30.08 15.29
N MET A 19 -2.06 -31.16 14.52
CA MET A 19 -1.75 -31.20 13.10
C MET A 19 -2.82 -30.48 12.28
N ALA A 20 -4.10 -30.51 12.68
CA ALA A 20 -5.16 -29.74 12.04
C ALA A 20 -5.03 -28.23 12.36
N THR A 21 -4.58 -27.86 13.56
CA THR A 21 -4.21 -26.47 13.91
C THR A 21 -2.90 -26.03 13.27
N ALA A 22 -1.99 -26.96 12.96
CA ALA A 22 -0.79 -26.66 12.17
C ALA A 22 -1.11 -26.65 10.66
N ALA A 23 -2.10 -27.42 10.22
CA ALA A 23 -2.59 -27.50 8.84
C ALA A 23 -3.67 -26.44 8.53
N THR A 24 -3.97 -25.55 9.47
CA THR A 24 -4.38 -24.19 9.11
C THR A 24 -3.15 -23.36 8.72
N GLU A 25 -2.26 -23.91 7.89
CA GLU A 25 -1.70 -23.13 6.79
C GLU A 25 -2.85 -22.84 5.83
N GLU A 26 -3.67 -21.87 6.20
CA GLU A 26 -4.25 -21.08 5.14
C GLU A 26 -3.08 -20.36 4.47
N ASP A 27 -2.79 -20.72 3.23
CA ASP A 27 -2.03 -19.90 2.27
C ASP A 27 -2.81 -18.60 2.01
N ARG A 28 -2.96 -17.78 3.06
CA ARG A 28 -3.50 -16.44 3.03
C ARG A 28 -2.34 -15.55 2.64
N THR A 29 -2.13 -15.38 1.34
CA THR A 29 -1.30 -14.29 0.82
C THR A 29 -1.83 -12.99 1.41
N ARG A 30 -1.04 -12.33 2.25
CA ARG A 30 -1.41 -11.04 2.85
C ARG A 30 -1.28 -9.97 1.77
N LEU A 31 -2.04 -8.89 1.90
CA LEU A 31 -1.96 -7.77 0.95
C LEU A 31 -0.53 -7.17 0.89
N CYS A 32 0.21 -7.27 1.99
CA CYS A 32 1.59 -6.83 2.09
C CYS A 32 2.63 -7.77 1.45
N ASP A 33 2.21 -8.98 1.03
CA ASP A 33 3.08 -9.92 0.32
C ASP A 33 3.08 -9.66 -1.20
N LEU A 34 2.15 -8.83 -1.69
CA LEU A 34 2.12 -8.38 -3.08
C LEU A 34 3.19 -7.31 -3.32
N PRO A 35 3.67 -7.16 -4.57
CA PRO A 35 4.48 -6.02 -4.95
C PRO A 35 3.77 -4.70 -4.62
N GLU A 36 4.51 -3.73 -4.12
CA GLU A 36 4.00 -2.40 -3.76
C GLU A 36 3.14 -1.78 -4.87
N ALA A 37 3.58 -1.91 -6.13
CA ALA A 37 2.87 -1.40 -7.30
C ALA A 37 1.44 -1.99 -7.44
N CYS A 38 1.22 -3.24 -7.06
CA CYS A 38 -0.11 -3.85 -7.08
C CYS A 38 -1.01 -3.24 -6.00
N VAL A 39 -0.48 -3.07 -4.78
CA VAL A 39 -1.21 -2.46 -3.66
C VAL A 39 -1.51 -0.99 -3.97
N ALA A 40 -0.53 -0.24 -4.48
CA ALA A 40 -0.68 1.15 -4.90
C ALA A 40 -1.74 1.29 -6.01
N HIS A 41 -1.77 0.37 -6.98
CA HIS A 41 -2.80 0.39 -8.02
C HIS A 41 -4.22 0.24 -7.45
N VAL A 42 -4.42 -0.67 -6.49
CA VAL A 42 -5.71 -0.83 -5.81
C VAL A 42 -6.09 0.43 -5.03
N ILE A 43 -5.15 1.02 -4.29
CA ILE A 43 -5.39 2.27 -3.53
C ILE A 43 -5.74 3.41 -4.49
N ALA A 44 -5.12 3.50 -5.67
CA ALA A 44 -5.41 4.51 -6.69
C ALA A 44 -6.84 4.43 -7.26
N LEU A 45 -7.56 3.31 -7.05
CA LEU A 45 -8.98 3.16 -7.42
C LEU A 45 -9.94 3.59 -6.32
N THR A 46 -9.42 3.98 -5.14
CA THR A 46 -10.21 4.48 -4.01
C THR A 46 -10.32 6.01 -4.01
N SER A 47 -10.81 6.61 -2.93
CA SER A 47 -10.79 8.06 -2.75
C SER A 47 -9.48 8.52 -2.08
N PRO A 48 -9.06 9.79 -2.25
CA PRO A 48 -7.89 10.33 -1.54
C PRO A 48 -7.99 10.20 -0.02
N ARG A 49 -9.21 10.30 0.53
CA ARG A 49 -9.48 10.09 1.95
C ARG A 49 -9.20 8.65 2.38
N ASP A 50 -9.57 7.68 1.54
CA ASP A 50 -9.36 6.27 1.84
C ASP A 50 -7.89 5.87 1.66
N ALA A 51 -7.17 6.46 0.71
CA ALA A 51 -5.71 6.32 0.62
C ALA A 51 -5.01 6.74 1.91
N CYS A 52 -5.39 7.89 2.50
CA CYS A 52 -4.86 8.32 3.80
C CYS A 52 -5.20 7.34 4.94
N ARG A 53 -6.37 6.70 4.90
CA ARG A 53 -6.75 5.67 5.88
C ARG A 53 -5.93 4.40 5.70
N CYS A 54 -5.68 3.97 4.46
CA CYS A 54 -4.80 2.84 4.17
C CYS A 54 -3.40 3.08 4.74
N ALA A 55 -2.86 4.28 4.59
CA ALA A 55 -1.55 4.63 5.13
C ALA A 55 -1.43 4.47 6.67
N ALA A 56 -2.54 4.58 7.40
CA ALA A 56 -2.56 4.40 8.85
C ALA A 56 -2.64 2.93 9.29
N VAL A 57 -2.92 1.98 8.38
CA VAL A 57 -3.12 0.56 8.72
C VAL A 57 -1.79 -0.15 8.98
N SER A 58 -0.79 0.05 8.11
CA SER A 58 0.53 -0.59 8.26
C SER A 58 1.59 0.13 7.42
N PRO A 59 2.89 -0.10 7.68
CA PRO A 59 3.98 0.46 6.88
C PRO A 59 3.87 0.12 5.39
N CYS A 60 3.55 -1.12 5.02
CA CYS A 60 3.42 -1.51 3.61
C CYS A 60 2.30 -0.73 2.90
N PHE A 61 1.14 -0.58 3.56
CA PHE A 61 0.05 0.23 3.01
C PHE A 61 0.40 1.72 2.94
N ARG A 62 1.20 2.23 3.88
CA ARG A 62 1.70 3.61 3.86
C ARG A 62 2.60 3.82 2.65
N ASP A 63 3.60 2.97 2.46
CA ASP A 63 4.55 3.11 1.36
C ASP A 63 3.80 3.07 0.01
N ALA A 64 2.85 2.14 -0.15
CA ALA A 64 1.99 2.07 -1.33
C ALA A 64 1.04 3.26 -1.50
N ALA A 65 0.48 3.81 -0.41
CA ALA A 65 -0.43 4.96 -0.44
C ALA A 65 0.27 6.29 -0.73
N GLU A 66 1.54 6.41 -0.37
CA GLU A 66 2.39 7.58 -0.62
C GLU A 66 2.98 7.58 -2.04
N SER A 67 2.86 6.47 -2.78
CA SER A 67 3.36 6.32 -4.13
C SER A 67 2.79 7.35 -5.11
N ASP A 68 3.65 7.86 -6.01
CA ASP A 68 3.25 8.76 -7.10
C ASP A 68 2.14 8.18 -7.98
N VAL A 69 2.07 6.85 -8.11
CA VAL A 69 1.03 6.17 -8.91
C VAL A 69 -0.37 6.44 -8.37
N VAL A 70 -0.51 6.50 -7.03
CA VAL A 70 -1.77 6.80 -6.35
C VAL A 70 -2.17 8.24 -6.62
N TRP A 71 -1.26 9.18 -6.32
CA TRP A 71 -1.56 10.61 -6.40
C TRP A 71 -1.70 11.11 -7.84
N ALA A 72 -0.99 10.53 -8.80
CA ALA A 72 -1.16 10.84 -10.22
C ALA A 72 -2.60 10.55 -10.73
N ARG A 73 -3.34 9.65 -10.07
CA ARG A 73 -4.73 9.33 -10.42
C ARG A 73 -5.76 10.25 -9.77
N PHE A 74 -5.40 10.87 -8.65
CA PHE A 74 -6.25 11.84 -7.95
C PHE A 74 -6.06 13.27 -8.46
N LEU A 75 -4.91 13.57 -9.03
CA LEU A 75 -4.57 14.89 -9.53
C LEU A 75 -5.17 15.14 -10.93
N PRO A 76 -5.50 16.39 -11.27
CA PRO A 76 -5.89 16.78 -12.62
C PRO A 76 -4.80 16.44 -13.66
N PRO A 77 -5.16 16.11 -14.91
CA PRO A 77 -4.18 15.74 -15.94
C PRO A 77 -3.11 16.80 -16.21
N ASP A 78 -3.44 18.07 -16.00
CA ASP A 78 -2.60 19.25 -16.21
C ASP A 78 -1.79 19.66 -14.96
N TYR A 79 -1.78 18.85 -13.89
CA TYR A 79 -1.05 19.18 -12.65
C TYR A 79 0.42 19.51 -12.91
N ARG A 80 1.08 18.84 -13.86
CA ARG A 80 2.47 19.14 -14.23
C ARG A 80 2.63 20.53 -14.85
N ALA A 81 1.66 20.98 -15.66
CA ALA A 81 1.68 22.31 -16.24
C ALA A 81 1.49 23.38 -15.15
N ILE A 82 0.60 23.14 -14.19
CA ILE A 82 0.39 24.01 -13.03
C ILE A 82 1.70 24.13 -12.21
N LEU A 83 2.38 23.02 -11.95
CA LEU A 83 3.66 23.03 -11.24
C LEU A 83 4.75 23.82 -12.01
N GLN A 84 4.80 23.67 -13.34
CA GLN A 84 5.75 24.41 -14.19
C GLN A 84 5.48 25.92 -14.18
N LEU A 85 4.22 26.36 -14.14
CA LEU A 85 3.87 27.78 -14.04
C LEU A 85 4.42 28.42 -12.76
N HIS A 86 4.39 27.69 -11.64
CA HIS A 86 4.93 28.17 -10.37
C HIS A 86 6.47 28.12 -10.29
N GLN A 87 7.10 27.23 -11.04
CA GLN A 87 8.56 27.11 -11.13
C GLN A 87 9.17 28.10 -12.12
N ALA A 88 8.36 28.68 -13.02
CA ALA A 88 8.85 29.68 -13.95
C ALA A 88 9.41 30.87 -13.15
N PRO A 89 10.68 31.27 -13.36
CA PRO A 89 11.20 32.48 -12.74
C PRO A 89 10.28 33.61 -13.15
N ALA A 90 9.75 34.35 -12.16
CA ALA A 90 8.84 35.47 -12.37
C ALA A 90 9.36 36.25 -13.58
N ARG A 91 8.66 36.11 -14.73
CA ARG A 91 9.05 36.79 -15.96
C ARG A 91 9.10 38.26 -15.55
N ARG A 92 10.30 38.79 -15.40
CA ARG A 92 10.51 40.22 -15.20
C ARG A 92 10.01 40.82 -16.49
N LEU A 93 8.72 41.15 -16.50
CA LEU A 93 8.16 42.03 -17.51
C LEU A 93 9.12 43.21 -17.52
N PRO A 94 9.79 43.50 -18.66
CA PRO A 94 10.52 44.74 -18.75
C PRO A 94 9.46 45.81 -18.55
N LEU A 95 9.44 46.40 -17.35
CA LEU A 95 8.79 47.67 -17.11
C LEU A 95 9.47 48.59 -18.10
N SER A 96 8.83 48.80 -19.24
CA SER A 96 9.21 49.82 -20.19
C SER A 96 9.15 51.12 -19.40
N ARG A 97 10.32 51.53 -18.90
CA ARG A 97 10.53 52.84 -18.32
C ARG A 97 10.35 53.79 -19.49
N SER A 98 9.11 54.25 -19.66
CA SER A 98 8.77 55.40 -20.49
C SER A 98 9.48 56.60 -19.88
N GLY A 99 10.71 56.81 -20.31
CA GLY A 99 11.47 58.01 -20.08
C GLY A 99 11.22 58.97 -21.23
N SER A 100 10.87 60.20 -20.85
CA SER A 100 10.90 61.45 -21.63
C SER A 100 9.70 61.74 -22.53
#